data_AF-A0A5B7B7U7-F1
#
_entry.id   AF-A0A5B7B7U7-F1
#
_cell.length_a   1.000
_cell.length_b   1.000
_cell.length_c   1.000
_cell.angle_alpha   90.00
_cell.angle_beta   90.00
_cell.angle_gamma   90.00
#
_symmetry.space_group_name_H-M   'P 1'
#
loop_
_entity.id
_entity.type
_entity.pdbx_description
1 polymer ?
#
loop_
_entity_poly.entity_id
_entity_poly.type
_entity_poly.pdbx_seq_one_letter_code
_entity_poly.pdbx_strand_id
1 'polypeptide(L)'
;MEAQTQLFFSTLLLLFVSLHAHTLQTYIIQLHPQGITSSSFTSKLDWHLSFLEKTISSEEDPSSRLLYSYHSAMEGFAASLSETELEHLRKLPDIIAIRPDRRLQIHTTYSYKFLGLNPTREGAWFKSRFGQGAIIGMLDTGVWPESPSFDDR
;
A
#
# COMPACT_ATOMS: atom_id res chain seq x y z
N MET A 1 -29.57 20.13 -40.89
CA MET A 1 -29.73 19.04 -39.90
C MET A 1 -28.43 18.28 -39.66
N GLU A 2 -27.55 18.13 -40.65
CA GLU A 2 -26.32 17.33 -40.54
C GLU A 2 -25.27 17.88 -39.56
N ALA A 3 -25.09 19.20 -39.48
CA ALA A 3 -24.10 19.83 -38.59
C ALA A 3 -24.39 19.58 -37.09
N GLN A 4 -25.66 19.51 -36.69
CA GLN A 4 -26.03 19.23 -35.29
C GLN A 4 -25.81 17.76 -34.92
N THR A 5 -26.01 16.85 -35.86
CA THR A 5 -25.72 15.42 -35.66
C THR A 5 -24.21 15.20 -35.52
N GLN A 6 -23.39 15.86 -36.34
CA GLN A 6 -21.93 15.76 -36.21
C GLN A 6 -21.39 16.39 -34.92
N LEU A 7 -21.93 17.53 -34.49
CA LEU A 7 -21.57 18.12 -33.21
C LEU A 7 -21.94 17.20 -32.04
N PHE A 8 -23.10 16.54 -32.10
CA PHE A 8 -23.57 15.60 -31.08
C PHE A 8 -22.70 14.33 -31.02
N PHE A 9 -22.32 13.76 -32.17
CA PHE A 9 -21.40 12.62 -32.21
C PHE A 9 -19.99 13.01 -31.74
N SER A 10 -19.51 14.21 -32.08
CA SER A 10 -18.21 14.73 -31.63
C SER A 10 -18.18 14.95 -30.11
N THR A 11 -19.21 15.58 -29.54
CA THR A 11 -19.30 15.78 -28.08
C THR A 11 -19.50 14.47 -27.33
N LEU A 12 -20.29 13.54 -27.87
CA LEU A 12 -20.44 12.19 -27.32
C LEU A 12 -19.11 11.42 -27.35
N LEU A 13 -18.36 11.50 -28.46
CA LEU A 13 -17.03 10.88 -28.59
C LEU A 13 -16.03 11.48 -27.59
N LEU A 14 -16.00 12.81 -27.43
CA LEU A 14 -15.16 13.50 -26.45
C LEU A 14 -15.52 13.13 -25.00
N LEU A 15 -16.80 12.90 -24.70
CA LEU A 15 -17.27 12.37 -23.41
C LEU A 15 -16.77 10.93 -23.17
N PHE A 16 -16.79 10.06 -24.18
CA PHE A 16 -16.28 8.69 -24.07
C PHE A 16 -14.75 8.64 -23.91
N VAL A 17 -14.01 9.49 -24.62
CA VAL A 17 -12.54 9.62 -24.48
C VAL A 17 -12.18 10.19 -23.11
N SER A 18 -12.94 11.17 -22.59
CA SER A 18 -12.73 11.72 -21.24
C SER A 18 -13.02 10.69 -20.14
N LEU A 19 -13.95 9.76 -20.36
CA LEU A 19 -14.22 8.66 -19.43
C LEU A 19 -13.08 7.64 -19.34
N HIS A 20 -12.23 7.57 -20.39
CA HIS A 20 -11.03 6.75 -20.45
C HIS A 20 -9.77 7.46 -19.91
N ALA A 21 -9.91 8.60 -19.23
CA ALA A 21 -8.80 9.17 -18.48
C ALA A 21 -8.22 8.07 -17.55
N HIS A 22 -6.94 7.73 -17.75
CA HIS A 22 -6.27 6.70 -16.99
C HIS A 22 -6.19 7.15 -15.52
N THR A 23 -7.18 6.75 -14.71
CA THR A 23 -7.18 7.07 -13.29
C THR A 23 -6.07 6.29 -12.63
N LEU A 24 -5.12 7.03 -12.06
CA LEU A 24 -3.98 6.46 -11.37
C LEU A 24 -4.44 6.03 -9.98
N GLN A 25 -4.11 4.79 -9.62
CA GLN A 25 -4.39 4.24 -8.30
C GLN A 25 -3.08 3.80 -7.65
N THR A 26 -3.00 3.92 -6.32
CA THR A 26 -1.86 3.42 -5.56
C THR A 26 -1.91 1.91 -5.42
N TYR A 27 -0.79 1.26 -5.73
CA TYR A 27 -0.57 -0.16 -5.52
C TYR A 27 0.67 -0.37 -4.65
N ILE A 28 0.64 -1.45 -3.88
CA ILE A 28 1.79 -2.02 -3.17
C ILE A 28 2.29 -3.21 -4.00
N ILE A 29 3.52 -3.09 -4.48
CA ILE A 29 4.23 -4.07 -5.30
C ILE A 29 5.20 -4.80 -4.39
N GLN A 30 5.08 -6.11 -4.30
CA GLN A 30 5.96 -6.98 -3.54
C GLN A 30 6.92 -7.70 -4.49
N LEU A 31 8.21 -7.53 -4.24
CA LEU A 31 9.28 -8.17 -4.99
C LEU A 31 9.82 -9.40 -4.26
N HIS A 32 10.45 -10.29 -5.01
CA HIS A 32 11.15 -11.43 -4.46
C HIS A 32 12.38 -10.98 -3.67
N PRO A 33 12.55 -11.38 -2.39
CA PRO A 33 13.68 -10.90 -1.58
C PRO A 33 15.06 -11.25 -2.13
N GLN A 34 15.15 -12.31 -2.94
CA GLN A 34 16.34 -12.71 -3.69
C GLN A 34 16.07 -12.62 -5.19
N GLY A 35 15.45 -11.53 -5.64
CA GLY A 35 15.11 -11.32 -7.04
C GLY A 35 16.34 -11.35 -7.93
N ILE A 36 16.25 -12.01 -9.09
CA ILE A 36 17.38 -12.20 -10.00
C ILE A 36 17.89 -10.88 -10.57
N THR A 37 17.02 -9.87 -10.63
CA THR A 37 17.38 -8.55 -11.15
C THR A 37 18.03 -7.64 -10.10
N SER A 38 17.97 -7.98 -8.81
CA SER A 38 18.43 -7.07 -7.74
C SER A 38 19.94 -6.83 -7.79
N SER A 39 20.73 -7.83 -8.20
CA SER A 39 22.19 -7.73 -8.27
C SER A 39 22.69 -6.78 -9.35
N SER A 40 21.83 -6.36 -10.29
CA SER A 40 22.17 -5.40 -11.33
C SER A 40 22.20 -3.96 -10.85
N PHE A 41 21.81 -3.69 -9.59
CA PHE A 41 21.65 -2.35 -9.05
C PHE A 41 22.47 -2.13 -7.79
N THR A 42 23.01 -0.92 -7.65
CA THR A 42 23.82 -0.53 -6.48
C THR A 42 22.96 -0.26 -5.25
N SER A 43 21.73 0.24 -5.44
CA SER A 43 20.78 0.49 -4.36
C SER A 43 19.43 -0.15 -4.63
N LYS A 44 18.70 -0.47 -3.55
CA LYS A 44 17.32 -0.95 -3.64
C LYS A 44 16.38 0.08 -4.27
N LEU A 45 16.66 1.36 -4.06
CA LEU A 45 15.87 2.44 -4.66
C LEU A 45 16.00 2.40 -6.19
N ASP A 46 17.22 2.30 -6.72
CA ASP A 46 17.46 2.21 -8.17
C ASP A 46 16.83 0.93 -8.74
N TRP A 47 16.94 -0.17 -7.99
CA TRP A 47 16.30 -1.43 -8.37
C TRP A 47 14.77 -1.27 -8.49
N HIS A 48 14.12 -0.65 -7.51
CA HIS A 48 12.67 -0.41 -7.54
C HIS A 48 12.26 0.56 -8.65
N LEU A 49 13.00 1.66 -8.85
CA LEU A 49 12.73 2.62 -9.94
C LEU A 49 12.84 1.95 -11.31
N SER A 50 13.73 0.97 -11.49
CA SER A 50 13.89 0.25 -12.76
C SER A 50 12.63 -0.50 -13.20
N PHE A 51 11.74 -0.89 -12.26
CA PHE A 51 10.45 -1.48 -12.60
C PHE A 51 9.50 -0.44 -13.18
N LEU A 52 9.51 0.77 -12.63
CA LEU A 52 8.69 1.88 -13.11
C LEU A 52 9.19 2.36 -14.48
N GLU A 53 10.51 2.50 -14.66
CA GLU A 53 11.14 2.82 -15.96
C GLU A 53 10.71 1.88 -17.10
N LYS A 54 10.52 0.59 -16.81
CA LYS A 54 10.09 -0.42 -17.80
C LYS A 54 8.58 -0.43 -18.04
N THR A 55 7.82 0.25 -17.18
CA THR A 55 6.35 0.12 -17.12
C THR A 55 5.65 1.37 -17.62
N ILE A 56 6.15 2.55 -17.25
CA ILE A 56 5.52 3.84 -17.57
C ILE A 56 6.04 4.40 -18.90
N SER A 57 5.37 5.43 -19.42
CA SER A 57 5.82 6.12 -20.64
C SER A 57 7.24 6.66 -20.48
N SER A 58 8.07 6.58 -21.53
CA SER A 58 9.44 7.12 -21.52
C SER A 58 9.52 8.64 -21.33
N GLU A 59 8.39 9.34 -21.51
CA GLU A 59 8.29 10.79 -21.27
C GLU A 59 8.00 11.14 -19.80
N GLU A 60 7.62 10.16 -18.97
CA GLU A 60 7.31 10.36 -17.56
C GLU A 60 8.51 10.03 -16.67
N ASP A 61 8.71 10.81 -15.59
CA ASP A 61 9.72 10.53 -14.58
C ASP A 61 9.23 9.41 -13.63
N PRO A 62 9.92 8.26 -13.56
CA PRO A 62 9.59 7.16 -12.65
C PRO A 62 9.50 7.59 -11.18
N SER A 63 10.32 8.55 -10.77
CA SER A 63 10.36 9.06 -9.41
C SER A 63 9.07 9.76 -9.01
N SER A 64 8.36 10.36 -9.98
CA SER A 64 7.06 11.01 -9.75
C SER A 64 5.94 10.03 -9.40
N ARG A 65 6.11 8.75 -9.78
CA ARG A 65 5.12 7.68 -9.58
C ARG A 65 5.39 6.88 -8.31
N LEU A 66 6.63 6.89 -7.83
CA LEU A 66 7.07 6.19 -6.63
C LEU A 66 6.61 6.93 -5.36
N LEU A 67 5.80 6.27 -4.54
CA LEU A 67 5.32 6.80 -3.26
C LEU A 67 6.22 6.34 -2.10
N TYR A 68 6.69 5.09 -2.17
CA TYR A 68 7.55 4.53 -1.13
C TYR A 68 8.40 3.36 -1.61
N SER A 69 9.59 3.19 -1.04
CA SER A 69 10.52 2.10 -1.31
C SER A 69 10.75 1.27 -0.04
N TYR A 70 10.17 0.06 0.00
CA TYR A 70 10.24 -0.86 1.14
C TYR A 70 11.50 -1.71 1.08
N HIS A 71 12.28 -1.72 2.16
CA HIS A 71 13.57 -2.43 2.21
C HIS A 71 13.82 -3.24 3.48
N SER A 72 12.89 -3.21 4.44
CA SER A 72 13.09 -3.78 5.79
C SER A 72 12.20 -5.00 6.04
N ALA A 73 10.88 -4.81 6.12
CA ALA A 73 9.92 -5.90 6.37
C ALA A 73 9.55 -6.69 5.10
N MET A 74 9.76 -6.09 3.94
CA MET A 74 9.61 -6.72 2.62
C MET A 74 10.48 -5.98 1.60
N GLU A 75 10.79 -6.65 0.50
CA GLU A 75 11.28 -6.00 -0.71
C GLU A 75 10.11 -5.57 -1.59
N GLY A 76 10.16 -4.35 -2.10
CA GLY A 76 9.14 -3.83 -3.00
C GLY A 76 8.91 -2.34 -2.84
N PHE A 77 7.84 -1.84 -3.45
CA PHE A 77 7.55 -0.42 -3.49
C PHE A 77 6.06 -0.14 -3.55
N ALA A 78 5.67 1.09 -3.21
CA ALA A 78 4.34 1.61 -3.47
C ALA A 78 4.42 2.63 -4.60
N ALA A 79 3.53 2.53 -5.58
CA ALA A 79 3.50 3.45 -6.71
C ALA A 79 2.07 3.72 -7.19
N SER A 80 1.89 4.90 -7.78
CA SER A 80 0.67 5.22 -8.54
C SER A 80 0.78 4.62 -9.94
N LEU A 81 -0.21 3.84 -10.36
CA LEU A 81 -0.24 3.17 -11.66
C LEU A 81 -1.66 3.18 -12.24
N SER A 82 -1.77 3.23 -13.55
CA SER A 82 -2.97 2.91 -14.30
C SER A 82 -3.16 1.39 -14.42
N GLU A 83 -4.37 0.96 -14.79
CA GLU A 83 -4.66 -0.46 -15.07
C GLU A 83 -3.74 -1.05 -16.16
N THR A 84 -3.47 -0.28 -17.22
CA THR A 84 -2.61 -0.74 -18.32
C THR A 84 -1.15 -0.90 -17.90
N GLU A 85 -0.62 0.03 -17.11
CA GLU A 85 0.71 -0.07 -16.49
C GLU A 85 0.77 -1.28 -15.53
N LEU A 86 -0.27 -1.51 -14.74
CA LEU A 86 -0.36 -2.65 -13.83
C LEU A 86 -0.23 -3.99 -14.57
N GLU A 87 -0.90 -4.14 -15.71
CA GLU A 87 -0.81 -5.35 -16.53
C GLU A 87 0.57 -5.56 -17.16
N HIS A 88 1.28 -4.48 -17.50
CA HIS A 88 2.68 -4.58 -17.94
C HIS A 88 3.59 -4.99 -16.78
N LEU A 89 3.44 -4.34 -15.62
CA LEU A 89 4.25 -4.59 -14.44
C LEU A 89 4.16 -6.05 -13.98
N ARG A 90 2.97 -6.66 -14.02
CA ARG A 90 2.75 -8.07 -13.67
C ARG A 90 3.61 -9.07 -14.46
N LYS A 91 4.08 -8.68 -15.64
CA LYS A 91 4.87 -9.54 -16.53
C LYS A 91 6.37 -9.45 -16.25
N LEU A 92 6.80 -8.51 -15.41
CA LEU A 92 8.21 -8.34 -15.07
C LEU A 92 8.68 -9.44 -14.11
N PRO A 93 9.96 -9.85 -14.21
CA PRO A 93 10.53 -10.83 -13.27
C PRO A 93 10.51 -10.29 -11.83
N ASP A 94 10.66 -11.17 -10.85
CA ASP A 94 10.73 -10.86 -9.42
C ASP A 94 9.45 -10.29 -8.79
N ILE A 95 8.39 -10.01 -9.54
CA ILE A 95 7.09 -9.61 -8.99
C ILE A 95 6.41 -10.81 -8.34
N ILE A 96 6.19 -10.76 -7.02
CA ILE A 96 5.46 -11.79 -6.27
C ILE A 96 3.97 -11.48 -6.22
N ALA A 97 3.64 -10.24 -5.88
CA ALA A 97 2.27 -9.82 -5.67
C ALA A 97 2.12 -8.33 -5.90
N ILE A 98 0.95 -7.94 -6.41
CA ILE A 98 0.56 -6.53 -6.50
C ILE A 98 -0.82 -6.41 -5.87
N ARG A 99 -0.97 -5.47 -4.94
CA ARG A 99 -2.20 -5.26 -4.18
C ARG A 99 -2.58 -3.78 -4.24
N PRO A 100 -3.86 -3.44 -4.50
CA PRO A 100 -4.29 -2.05 -4.39
C PRO A 100 -4.09 -1.59 -2.95
N ASP A 101 -3.55 -0.40 -2.78
CA ASP A 101 -3.51 0.23 -1.47
C ASP A 101 -4.93 0.61 -1.04
N ARG A 102 -5.24 0.34 0.22
CA ARG A 102 -6.60 0.49 0.76
C ARG A 102 -6.53 1.09 2.15
N ARG A 103 -7.34 2.13 2.34
CA ARG A 103 -7.60 2.65 3.67
C ARG A 103 -8.41 1.64 4.48
N LEU A 104 -7.87 1.21 5.61
CA LEU A 104 -8.56 0.33 6.55
C LEU A 104 -9.42 1.16 7.53
N GLN A 105 -10.55 0.60 7.95
CA GLN A 105 -11.40 1.16 8.99
C GLN A 105 -11.03 0.57 10.35
N ILE A 106 -11.12 1.40 11.39
CA ILE A 106 -10.86 0.97 12.77
C ILE A 106 -12.02 0.12 13.25
N HIS A 107 -11.73 -1.09 13.74
CA HIS A 107 -12.78 -2.05 14.12
C HIS A 107 -13.14 -2.05 15.61
N THR A 108 -12.30 -1.52 16.52
CA THR A 108 -12.60 -1.52 17.95
C THR A 108 -11.84 -0.44 18.71
N THR A 109 -12.46 0.09 19.76
CA THR A 109 -11.83 0.95 20.79
C THR A 109 -11.62 0.21 22.12
N TYR A 110 -11.99 -1.08 22.18
CA TYR A 110 -11.94 -1.92 23.39
C TYR A 110 -11.23 -3.26 23.10
N SER A 111 -9.92 -3.20 22.84
CA SER A 111 -9.10 -4.34 22.40
C SER A 111 -9.08 -5.52 23.37
N TYR A 112 -9.05 -5.27 24.69
CA TYR A 112 -9.01 -6.37 25.67
C TYR A 112 -10.27 -7.25 25.60
N LYS A 113 -11.45 -6.66 25.41
CA LYS A 113 -12.71 -7.39 25.29
C LYS A 113 -12.79 -8.14 23.96
N PHE A 114 -12.33 -7.53 22.88
CA PHE A 114 -12.24 -8.18 21.56
C PHE A 114 -11.37 -9.45 21.62
N LEU A 115 -10.26 -9.40 22.35
CA LEU A 115 -9.35 -10.53 22.56
C LEU A 115 -9.84 -11.53 23.63
N GLY A 116 -11.01 -11.30 24.24
CA GLY A 116 -11.52 -12.15 25.33
C GLY A 116 -10.68 -12.10 26.61
N LEU A 117 -9.90 -11.04 26.80
CA LEU A 117 -9.07 -10.85 27.99
C LEU A 117 -9.93 -10.34 29.16
N ASN A 118 -9.75 -10.94 30.32
CA ASN A 118 -10.49 -10.65 31.54
C ASN A 118 -9.50 -10.54 32.72
N PRO A 119 -9.64 -9.52 33.60
CA PRO A 119 -8.80 -9.37 34.79
C PRO A 119 -8.99 -10.46 35.87
N THR A 120 -9.87 -11.45 35.69
CA THR A 120 -10.03 -12.57 36.63
C THR A 120 -8.77 -13.42 36.76
N ARG A 121 -8.59 -14.05 37.94
CA ARG A 121 -7.43 -14.88 38.29
C ARG A 121 -7.34 -16.23 37.57
N GLU A 122 -8.14 -16.45 36.54
CA GLU A 122 -8.24 -17.74 35.83
C GLU A 122 -7.99 -17.57 34.32
N GLY A 123 -7.99 -16.33 33.82
CA GLY A 123 -7.90 -15.99 32.39
C GLY A 123 -6.47 -15.90 31.84
N ALA A 124 -6.38 -15.66 30.53
CA ALA A 124 -5.10 -15.55 29.81
C ALA A 124 -4.16 -14.49 30.42
N TRP A 125 -4.70 -13.36 30.91
CA TRP A 125 -3.91 -12.34 31.59
C TRP A 125 -3.22 -12.85 32.85
N PHE A 126 -3.94 -13.50 33.76
CA PHE A 126 -3.34 -14.02 34.98
C PHE A 126 -2.30 -15.10 34.69
N LYS A 127 -2.63 -16.03 33.77
CA LYS A 127 -1.73 -17.12 33.34
C LYS A 127 -0.45 -16.61 32.67
N SER A 128 -0.49 -15.47 31.99
CA SER A 128 0.68 -14.84 31.37
C SER A 128 1.45 -13.90 32.31
N ARG A 129 1.13 -13.89 33.61
CA ARG A 129 1.65 -12.91 34.58
C ARG A 129 1.44 -11.47 34.09
N PHE A 130 0.27 -11.21 33.53
CA PHE A 130 -0.13 -9.90 32.99
C PHE A 130 0.81 -9.38 31.89
N GLY A 131 1.49 -10.27 31.17
CA GLY A 131 2.44 -9.89 30.13
C GLY A 131 3.83 -9.48 30.66
N GLN A 132 4.17 -9.82 31.90
CA GLN A 132 5.49 -9.52 32.46
C GLN A 132 6.63 -10.03 31.54
N GLY A 133 7.47 -9.09 31.10
CA GLY A 133 8.60 -9.36 30.20
C GLY A 133 8.26 -9.41 28.71
N ALA A 134 6.99 -9.18 28.34
CA ALA A 134 6.57 -9.07 26.94
C ALA A 134 6.62 -7.62 26.47
N ILE A 135 6.99 -7.43 25.19
CA ILE A 135 6.86 -6.15 24.49
C ILE A 135 5.69 -6.29 23.51
N ILE A 136 4.72 -5.37 23.61
CA ILE A 136 3.53 -5.37 22.75
C ILE A 136 3.58 -4.10 21.88
N GLY A 137 3.78 -4.27 20.58
CA GLY A 137 3.67 -3.20 19.60
C GLY A 137 2.21 -3.01 19.19
N MET A 138 1.73 -1.77 19.22
CA MET A 138 0.35 -1.42 18.84
C MET A 138 0.37 -0.41 17.69
N LEU A 139 -0.27 -0.78 16.57
CA LEU A 139 -0.50 0.13 15.45
C LEU A 139 -1.90 0.72 15.61
N ASP A 140 -1.96 1.97 16.07
CA ASP A 140 -3.20 2.70 16.30
C ASP A 140 -3.07 4.14 15.78
N THR A 141 -4.17 4.88 15.83
CA THR A 141 -4.27 6.30 15.51
C THR A 141 -3.51 7.23 16.46
N GLY A 142 -3.05 6.70 17.60
CA GLY A 142 -2.26 7.42 18.59
C GLY A 142 -2.59 6.96 20.00
N VAL A 143 -1.86 7.49 20.97
CA VAL A 143 -2.13 7.34 22.40
C VAL A 143 -2.10 8.72 23.05
N TRP A 144 -2.75 8.89 24.20
CA TRP A 144 -2.60 10.07 25.06
C TRP A 144 -1.56 9.78 26.14
N PRO A 145 -0.31 10.26 26.03
CA PRO A 145 0.73 9.99 27.00
C PRO A 145 0.40 10.50 28.41
N GLU A 146 -0.48 11.50 28.51
CA GLU A 146 -0.91 12.09 29.78
C GLU A 146 -2.01 11.28 30.49
N SER A 147 -2.54 10.23 29.86
CA SER A 147 -3.55 9.38 30.48
C SER A 147 -2.96 8.66 31.70
N PRO A 148 -3.68 8.58 32.84
CA PRO A 148 -3.24 7.82 34.01
C PRO A 148 -2.89 6.35 33.73
N SER A 149 -3.37 5.78 32.62
CA SER A 149 -3.01 4.41 32.21
C SER A 149 -1.57 4.26 31.75
N PHE A 150 -0.86 5.36 31.48
CA PHE A 150 0.56 5.38 31.12
C PHE A 150 1.44 6.02 32.21
N ASP A 151 0.90 6.27 33.40
CA ASP A 151 1.70 6.71 34.55
C ASP A 151 2.54 5.52 35.05
N ASP A 152 3.86 5.63 34.91
CA ASP A 152 4.85 4.60 35.22
C ASP A 152 5.49 4.79 36.61
N ARG A 153 4.97 5.72 37.40
CA ARG A 153 5.44 6.04 38.76
C ARG A 153 4.93 5.10 39.85
#